data_AF-A0A944SX80-F1
#
_entry.id   AF-A0A944SX80-F1
#
_cell.length_a   1.000
_cell.length_b   1.000
_cell.length_c   1.000
_cell.angle_alpha   90.00
_cell.angle_beta   90.00
_cell.angle_gamma   90.00
#
_symmetry.space_group_name_H-M   'P 1'
#
loop_
_entity.id
_entity.type
_entity.pdbx_description
1 polymer ?
#
loop_
_entity_poly.entity_id
_entity_poly.type
_entity_poly.pdbx_seq_one_letter_code
_entity_poly.pdbx_strand_id
1 'polypeptide(L)'
;MPINFIYTDSLETDTTESYFSNHFLNARIDNNQPSNAEYDPILEDQRELEWKEAHWKEIKNNDLNYEEDINQYITISLSELVNPKFTTNSSYLVNTSSDAGKIAINLDNASDIYQVFRVNADFLLFYLGLFSQNSNILGDAYFDKGGSYYNSAACSLKRARGGRSGLSDVLEKLALKFGKYVEILRYMKNRSSSFFSFHFQYKSEEINAFQKQLSVECQKRK
;
A
#
# COMPACT_ATOMS: atom_id res chain seq x y z
N MET A 1 20.74 -0.11 5.77
CA MET A 1 20.95 0.36 7.15
C MET A 1 19.73 1.19 7.51
N PRO A 2 19.02 0.85 8.59
CA PRO A 2 17.85 1.60 9.05
C PRO A 2 18.26 3.04 9.36
N ILE A 3 17.36 3.99 9.10
CA ILE A 3 17.58 5.40 9.43
C ILE A 3 17.13 5.59 10.86
N ASN A 4 18.07 6.02 11.71
CA ASN A 4 17.76 6.37 13.07
C ASN A 4 17.38 7.85 13.13
N PHE A 5 16.34 8.17 13.87
CA PHE A 5 15.95 9.54 14.17
C PHE A 5 15.65 9.69 15.66
N ILE A 6 15.64 10.93 16.13
CA ILE A 6 15.45 11.26 17.55
C ILE A 6 14.11 11.97 17.68
N TYR A 7 13.23 11.46 18.53
CA TYR A 7 12.03 12.19 18.92
C TYR A 7 12.44 13.44 19.70
N THR A 8 12.02 14.62 19.27
CA THR A 8 12.36 15.88 19.94
C THR A 8 11.82 15.96 21.36
N ASP A 9 10.72 15.27 21.63
CA ASP A 9 9.96 15.39 22.87
C ASP A 9 10.42 14.39 23.93
N SER A 10 10.84 13.18 23.53
CA SER A 10 11.30 12.11 24.43
C SER A 10 12.81 11.88 24.40
N LEU A 11 13.54 12.45 23.43
CA LEU A 11 14.95 12.19 23.13
C LEU A 11 15.28 10.71 22.86
N GLU A 12 14.26 9.88 22.62
CA GLU A 12 14.43 8.48 22.26
C GLU A 12 14.92 8.37 20.82
N THR A 13 15.86 7.46 20.59
CA THR A 13 16.34 7.08 19.26
C THR A 13 15.54 5.90 18.75
N ASP A 14 14.98 6.02 17.55
CA ASP A 14 14.19 4.97 16.94
C ASP A 14 14.51 4.81 15.45
N THR A 15 14.18 3.65 14.88
CA THR A 15 14.33 3.41 13.44
C THR A 15 13.07 3.84 12.71
N THR A 16 13.21 4.29 11.46
CA THR A 16 12.06 4.59 10.59
C THR A 16 11.06 3.43 10.53
N GLU A 17 11.55 2.20 10.48
CA GLU A 17 10.76 0.97 10.45
C GLU A 17 9.96 0.79 11.75
N SER A 18 10.60 0.91 12.91
CA SER A 18 9.95 0.83 14.22
C SER A 18 8.90 1.92 14.42
N TYR A 19 9.20 3.15 14.01
CA TYR A 19 8.25 4.27 14.06
C TYR A 19 6.98 3.95 13.29
N PHE A 20 7.12 3.62 12.00
CA PHE A 20 5.95 3.35 11.16
C PHE A 20 5.21 2.10 11.63
N SER A 21 5.92 1.08 12.11
CA SER A 21 5.29 -0.12 12.69
C SER A 21 4.39 0.26 13.88
N ASN A 22 4.96 0.94 14.87
CA ASN A 22 4.25 1.33 16.09
C ASN A 22 3.05 2.22 15.77
N HIS A 23 3.25 3.25 14.94
CA HIS A 23 2.20 4.19 14.59
C HIS A 23 1.09 3.54 13.75
N PHE A 24 1.43 2.66 12.80
CA PHE A 24 0.46 1.97 11.96
C PHE A 24 -0.36 0.95 12.75
N LEU A 25 0.29 0.14 13.59
CA LEU A 25 -0.37 -0.85 14.44
C LEU A 25 -1.32 -0.18 15.46
N ASN A 26 -0.86 0.87 16.13
CA ASN A 26 -1.71 1.65 17.04
C ASN A 26 -2.91 2.25 16.31
N ALA A 27 -2.69 2.86 15.13
CA ALA A 27 -3.78 3.40 14.32
C ALA A 27 -4.82 2.34 13.93
N ARG A 28 -4.38 1.12 13.65
CA ARG A 28 -5.26 0.00 13.31
C ARG A 28 -6.08 -0.48 14.51
N ILE A 29 -5.45 -0.62 15.67
CA ILE A 29 -6.09 -1.02 16.94
C ILE A 29 -7.12 0.04 17.35
N ASP A 30 -6.70 1.31 17.38
CA ASP A 30 -7.51 2.42 17.90
C ASP A 30 -8.69 2.79 16.99
N ASN A 31 -8.57 2.58 15.68
CA ASN A 31 -9.65 2.82 14.72
C ASN A 31 -10.66 1.66 14.66
N ASN A 32 -10.53 0.65 15.54
CA ASN A 32 -11.38 -0.55 15.57
C ASN A 32 -11.55 -1.18 14.17
N GLN A 33 -10.45 -1.24 13.40
CA GLN A 33 -10.37 -1.86 12.08
C GLN A 33 -9.61 -3.20 12.19
N PRO A 34 -10.12 -4.19 12.94
CA PRO A 34 -9.47 -5.50 13.04
C PRO A 34 -9.43 -6.11 11.66
N SER A 35 -8.30 -6.76 11.35
CA SER A 35 -7.91 -7.21 10.03
C SER A 35 -8.92 -8.08 9.30
N ASN A 36 -9.54 -9.00 10.01
CA ASN A 36 -10.60 -9.90 9.59
C ASN A 36 -11.06 -10.60 10.84
N ALA A 37 -12.35 -10.54 11.18
CA ALA A 37 -12.82 -11.40 12.24
C ALA A 37 -12.71 -12.88 11.84
N GLU A 38 -12.88 -13.26 10.55
CA GLU A 38 -13.05 -14.69 10.22
C GLU A 38 -12.62 -15.11 8.79
N TYR A 39 -12.05 -14.24 7.96
CA TYR A 39 -11.92 -14.54 6.52
C TYR A 39 -10.67 -13.98 5.81
N ASP A 40 -9.65 -14.81 5.58
CA ASP A 40 -8.49 -14.45 4.73
C ASP A 40 -8.81 -14.71 3.24
N PRO A 41 -8.77 -13.70 2.36
CA PRO A 41 -9.08 -13.89 0.94
C PRO A 41 -8.17 -14.85 0.17
N ILE A 42 -6.97 -15.18 0.70
CA ILE A 42 -6.13 -16.23 0.12
C ILE A 42 -6.80 -17.62 0.18
N LEU A 43 -7.90 -17.76 0.93
CA LEU A 43 -8.64 -19.00 1.13
C LEU A 43 -9.71 -19.23 0.04
N GLU A 44 -10.21 -18.19 -0.64
CA GLU A 44 -11.15 -18.37 -1.74
C GLU A 44 -10.46 -18.68 -3.06
N ASP A 45 -9.38 -17.98 -3.43
CA ASP A 45 -8.97 -17.94 -4.84
C ASP A 45 -7.64 -18.65 -5.17
N GLN A 46 -7.70 -19.58 -6.13
CA GLN A 46 -6.56 -20.25 -6.77
C GLN A 46 -5.61 -21.06 -5.86
N ARG A 47 -6.10 -21.62 -4.75
CA ARG A 47 -5.37 -22.63 -3.95
C ARG A 47 -5.91 -24.01 -4.24
N GLU A 48 -5.03 -24.95 -4.56
CA GLU A 48 -5.41 -26.35 -4.70
C GLU A 48 -5.89 -26.94 -3.37
N LEU A 49 -6.81 -27.89 -3.45
CA LEU A 49 -7.44 -28.51 -2.28
C LEU A 49 -6.39 -29.11 -1.33
N GLU A 50 -5.38 -29.77 -1.90
CA GLU A 50 -4.26 -30.39 -1.17
C GLU A 50 -3.46 -29.36 -0.36
N TRP A 51 -3.25 -28.15 -0.89
CA TRP A 51 -2.55 -27.10 -0.17
C TRP A 51 -3.38 -26.59 1.03
N LYS A 52 -4.69 -26.40 0.84
CA LYS A 52 -5.62 -25.98 1.89
C LYS A 52 -5.65 -27.00 3.03
N GLU A 53 -5.65 -28.29 2.68
CA GLU A 53 -5.60 -29.39 3.65
C GLU A 53 -4.25 -29.48 4.36
N ALA A 54 -3.13 -29.22 3.67
CA ALA A 54 -1.81 -29.23 4.30
C ALA A 54 -1.58 -28.06 5.27
N HIS A 55 -2.17 -26.89 5.00
CA HIS A 55 -1.92 -25.65 5.77
C HIS A 55 -3.11 -25.24 6.66
N TRP A 56 -4.10 -26.13 6.84
CA TRP A 56 -5.35 -25.82 7.56
C TRP A 56 -5.14 -25.30 9.00
N LYS A 57 -4.12 -25.81 9.70
CA LYS A 57 -3.77 -25.36 11.06
C LYS A 57 -3.23 -23.94 11.05
N GLU A 58 -2.37 -23.60 10.09
CA GLU A 58 -1.84 -22.24 9.94
C GLU A 58 -2.95 -21.27 9.57
N ILE A 59 -3.85 -21.68 8.68
CA ILE A 59 -5.04 -20.90 8.29
C ILE A 59 -5.93 -20.59 9.50
N LYS A 60 -6.12 -21.54 10.42
CA LYS A 60 -6.95 -21.36 11.63
C LYS A 60 -6.22 -20.73 12.82
N ASN A 61 -4.91 -20.96 12.96
CA ASN A 61 -4.10 -20.45 14.06
C ASN A 61 -3.44 -19.10 13.76
N ASN A 62 -3.42 -18.66 12.50
CA ASN A 62 -3.09 -17.28 12.21
C ASN A 62 -4.14 -16.47 12.97
N ASP A 63 -3.71 -15.70 13.96
CA ASP A 63 -4.56 -14.72 14.62
C ASP A 63 -4.85 -13.65 13.56
N LEU A 64 -5.77 -13.98 12.64
CA LEU A 64 -6.09 -13.27 11.40
C LEU A 64 -6.53 -11.83 11.67
N ASN A 65 -6.72 -11.49 12.95
CA ASN A 65 -6.99 -10.20 13.54
C ASN A 65 -6.02 -9.09 13.12
N TYR A 66 -4.79 -9.39 12.65
CA TYR A 66 -3.84 -8.32 12.30
C TYR A 66 -3.16 -8.36 10.91
N GLU A 67 -3.23 -9.44 10.10
CA GLU A 67 -2.55 -9.51 8.78
C GLU A 67 -1.10 -9.01 8.83
N GLU A 68 -0.26 -9.74 9.56
CA GLU A 68 1.12 -9.31 9.84
C GLU A 68 1.96 -9.09 8.57
N ASP A 69 1.70 -9.89 7.54
CA ASP A 69 2.34 -9.76 6.23
C ASP A 69 2.06 -8.41 5.55
N ILE A 70 0.85 -7.88 5.71
CA ILE A 70 0.48 -6.56 5.19
C ILE A 70 1.03 -5.45 6.07
N ASN A 71 1.00 -5.62 7.41
CA ASN A 71 1.60 -4.66 8.34
C ASN A 71 3.08 -4.46 8.01
N GLN A 72 3.79 -5.58 7.84
CA GLN A 72 5.21 -5.57 7.48
C GLN A 72 5.44 -4.91 6.12
N TYR A 73 4.64 -5.23 5.12
CA TYR A 73 4.75 -4.63 3.79
C TYR A 73 4.55 -3.11 3.80
N ILE A 74 3.49 -2.62 4.45
CA ILE A 74 3.18 -1.19 4.55
C ILE A 74 4.27 -0.46 5.33
N THR A 75 4.72 -1.02 6.46
CA THR A 75 5.76 -0.44 7.30
C THR A 75 7.08 -0.28 6.55
N ILE A 76 7.52 -1.33 5.84
CA ILE A 76 8.74 -1.28 5.04
C ILE A 76 8.58 -0.28 3.90
N SER A 77 7.42 -0.24 3.24
CA SER A 77 7.19 0.69 2.14
C SER A 77 7.17 2.16 2.61
N LEU A 78 6.66 2.43 3.81
CA LEU A 78 6.71 3.75 4.45
C LEU A 78 8.14 4.15 4.82
N SER A 79 8.94 3.22 5.37
CA SER A 79 10.34 3.48 5.70
C SER A 79 11.19 3.72 4.45
N GLU A 80 10.94 2.97 3.37
CA GLU A 80 11.54 3.19 2.06
C GLU A 80 11.20 4.59 1.53
N LEU A 81 9.96 5.03 1.66
CA LEU A 81 9.48 6.32 1.14
C LEU A 81 10.17 7.54 1.78
N VAL A 82 10.59 7.43 3.05
CA VAL A 82 11.30 8.50 3.76
C VAL A 82 12.81 8.38 3.71
N ASN A 83 13.34 7.29 3.15
CA ASN A 83 14.76 7.01 3.14
C ASN A 83 15.45 7.67 1.95
N PRO A 84 16.28 8.73 2.10
CA PRO A 84 16.90 9.43 0.97
C PRO A 84 17.85 8.56 0.13
N LYS A 85 18.28 7.39 0.63
CA LYS A 85 19.14 6.44 -0.10
C LYS A 85 18.34 5.49 -0.99
N PHE A 86 17.04 5.35 -0.72
CA PHE A 86 16.16 4.62 -1.60
C PHE A 86 15.76 5.58 -2.73
N THR A 87 15.76 5.13 -3.97
CA THR A 87 15.25 5.92 -5.09
C THR A 87 14.06 5.17 -5.65
N THR A 88 12.85 5.66 -5.35
CA THR A 88 11.67 5.18 -6.05
C THR A 88 11.87 5.42 -7.54
N ASN A 89 11.65 4.39 -8.36
CA ASN A 89 11.85 4.47 -9.80
C ASN A 89 10.67 5.23 -10.42
N SER A 90 10.68 6.56 -10.29
CA SER A 90 9.60 7.45 -10.70
C SER A 90 9.31 7.40 -12.21
N SER A 91 10.20 6.77 -13.00
CA SER A 91 9.99 6.43 -14.40
C SER A 91 8.71 5.60 -14.64
N TYR A 92 8.27 4.83 -13.64
CA TYR A 92 7.07 4.02 -13.71
C TYR A 92 5.81 4.70 -13.19
N LEU A 93 5.92 5.87 -12.55
CA LEU A 93 4.75 6.60 -12.06
C LEU A 93 3.95 7.17 -13.23
N VAL A 94 2.72 6.69 -13.37
CA VAL A 94 1.76 7.29 -14.31
C VAL A 94 0.98 8.39 -13.62
N ASN A 95 0.78 9.49 -14.36
CA ASN A 95 -0.20 10.48 -13.95
C ASN A 95 -1.62 9.87 -13.95
N THR A 96 -2.54 10.37 -13.14
CA THR A 96 -3.88 9.78 -12.96
C THR A 96 -4.75 9.76 -14.21
N SER A 97 -4.54 10.72 -15.12
CA SER A 97 -5.13 10.76 -16.47
C SER A 97 -4.62 9.65 -17.40
N SER A 98 -3.53 9.00 -17.01
CA SER A 98 -2.93 7.86 -17.69
C SER A 98 -3.18 6.58 -16.91
N ASP A 99 -3.28 5.48 -17.65
CA ASP A 99 -3.46 4.15 -17.08
C ASP A 99 -2.08 3.49 -17.02
N ALA A 100 -1.74 2.89 -15.87
CA ALA A 100 -0.55 2.06 -15.72
C ALA A 100 -0.55 0.94 -16.77
N GLY A 101 -1.73 0.47 -17.16
CA GLY A 101 -1.96 -0.44 -18.27
C GLY A 101 -1.35 0.02 -19.59
N LYS A 102 -1.37 1.33 -19.91
CA LYS A 102 -0.77 1.86 -21.15
C LYS A 102 0.75 1.74 -21.18
N ILE A 103 1.41 1.91 -20.04
CA ILE A 103 2.85 1.64 -19.94
C ILE A 103 3.09 0.14 -20.00
N ALA A 104 2.32 -0.64 -19.22
CA ALA A 104 2.45 -2.09 -19.14
C ALA A 104 2.28 -2.81 -20.48
N ILE A 105 1.40 -2.33 -21.36
CA ILE A 105 1.20 -2.91 -22.71
C ILE A 105 2.46 -2.84 -23.56
N ASN A 106 3.31 -1.84 -23.36
CA ASN A 106 4.55 -1.67 -24.11
C ASN A 106 5.74 -2.41 -23.49
N LEU A 107 5.51 -3.19 -22.43
CA LEU A 107 6.54 -3.98 -21.75
C LEU A 107 6.32 -5.46 -22.05
N ASP A 108 7.38 -6.15 -22.46
CA ASP A 108 7.31 -7.59 -22.76
C ASP A 108 7.59 -8.46 -21.53
N ASN A 109 8.25 -7.89 -20.52
CA ASN A 109 8.71 -8.62 -19.34
C ASN A 109 7.72 -8.50 -18.18
N ALA A 110 7.24 -9.64 -17.68
CA ALA A 110 6.34 -9.72 -16.54
C ALA A 110 6.89 -9.05 -15.26
N SER A 111 8.22 -9.03 -15.08
CA SER A 111 8.86 -8.32 -13.96
C SER A 111 8.70 -6.81 -14.07
N ASP A 112 8.84 -6.24 -15.27
CA ASP A 112 8.73 -4.81 -15.49
C ASP A 112 7.26 -4.36 -15.42
N ILE A 113 6.34 -5.18 -15.94
CA ILE A 113 4.89 -4.98 -15.77
C ILE A 113 4.52 -4.98 -14.28
N TYR A 114 5.07 -5.91 -13.50
CA TYR A 114 4.88 -5.95 -12.04
C TYR A 114 5.35 -4.65 -11.37
N GLN A 115 6.54 -4.15 -11.72
CA GLN A 115 7.06 -2.90 -11.16
C GLN A 115 6.16 -1.70 -11.49
N VAL A 116 5.68 -1.60 -12.73
CA VAL A 116 4.74 -0.55 -13.14
C VAL A 116 3.49 -0.56 -12.27
N PHE A 117 2.82 -1.71 -12.15
CA PHE A 117 1.59 -1.77 -11.38
C PHE A 117 1.82 -1.56 -9.88
N ARG A 118 2.87 -2.16 -9.31
CA ARG A 118 3.20 -1.99 -7.88
C ARG A 118 3.47 -0.52 -7.55
N VAL A 119 4.35 0.14 -8.29
CA VAL A 119 4.75 1.53 -8.01
C VAL A 119 3.53 2.46 -8.04
N ASN A 120 2.62 2.26 -9.00
CA ASN A 120 1.39 3.05 -9.09
C ASN A 120 0.36 2.71 -8.00
N ALA A 121 0.27 1.45 -7.57
CA ALA A 121 -0.59 1.05 -6.47
C ALA A 121 -0.09 1.62 -5.13
N ASP A 122 1.20 1.49 -4.84
CA ASP A 122 1.86 2.04 -3.65
C ASP A 122 1.69 3.56 -3.59
N PHE A 123 1.89 4.24 -4.72
CA PHE A 123 1.65 5.67 -4.83
C PHE A 123 0.20 6.04 -4.49
N LEU A 124 -0.79 5.37 -5.07
CA LEU A 124 -2.20 5.63 -4.76
C LEU A 124 -2.52 5.37 -3.28
N LEU A 125 -2.02 4.27 -2.71
CA LEU A 125 -2.25 3.91 -1.32
C LEU A 125 -1.74 5.00 -0.38
N PHE A 126 -0.46 5.37 -0.51
CA PHE A 126 0.17 6.36 0.35
C PHE A 126 -0.36 7.77 0.09
N TYR A 127 -0.62 8.12 -1.16
CA TYR A 127 -1.19 9.42 -1.48
C TYR A 127 -2.56 9.61 -0.84
N LEU A 128 -3.48 8.65 -1.04
CA LEU A 128 -4.84 8.74 -0.53
C LEU A 128 -4.88 8.59 1.00
N GLY A 129 -3.95 7.82 1.56
CA GLY A 129 -3.82 7.58 3.00
C GLY A 129 -3.19 8.74 3.76
N LEU A 130 -2.19 9.41 3.19
CA LEU A 130 -1.34 10.35 3.93
C LEU A 130 -1.48 11.79 3.47
N PHE A 131 -1.67 12.04 2.17
CA PHE A 131 -1.55 13.37 1.60
C PHE A 131 -2.88 13.98 1.13
N SER A 132 -3.87 13.15 0.79
CA SER A 132 -5.20 13.64 0.42
C SER A 132 -5.97 14.17 1.63
N GLN A 133 -6.45 15.42 1.54
CA GLN A 133 -7.16 16.10 2.64
C GLN A 133 -8.67 15.83 2.67
N ASN A 134 -9.28 15.41 1.55
CA ASN A 134 -10.72 15.17 1.44
C ASN A 134 -10.98 14.14 0.33
N SER A 135 -11.23 12.89 0.70
CA SER A 135 -11.35 11.75 -0.21
C SER A 135 -12.78 11.34 -0.52
N ASN A 136 -13.79 11.73 0.26
CA ASN A 136 -15.14 11.17 0.12
C ASN A 136 -15.83 11.50 -1.22
N ILE A 137 -15.32 12.45 -2.01
CA ILE A 137 -15.96 12.85 -3.28
C ILE A 137 -15.46 12.01 -4.47
N LEU A 138 -14.27 11.39 -4.37
CA LEU A 138 -13.68 10.55 -5.44
C LEU A 138 -13.15 9.20 -4.92
N GLY A 139 -13.24 8.94 -3.62
CA GLY A 139 -12.57 7.86 -2.90
C GLY A 139 -12.79 6.50 -3.55
N ASP A 140 -14.04 6.14 -3.84
CA ASP A 140 -14.38 4.81 -4.35
C ASP A 140 -13.71 4.51 -5.69
N ALA A 141 -13.73 5.45 -6.65
CA ALA A 141 -13.13 5.21 -7.97
C ALA A 141 -11.60 5.10 -7.93
N TYR A 142 -10.94 5.79 -6.99
CA TYR A 142 -9.51 5.63 -6.79
C TYR A 142 -9.16 4.43 -5.91
N PHE A 143 -10.08 3.99 -5.06
CA PHE A 143 -9.95 2.74 -4.31
C PHE A 143 -10.01 1.55 -5.28
N ASP A 144 -10.98 1.56 -6.19
CA ASP A 144 -11.11 0.56 -7.25
C ASP A 144 -9.85 0.54 -8.13
N LYS A 145 -9.34 1.72 -8.50
CA LYS A 145 -8.12 1.85 -9.31
C LYS A 145 -6.88 1.32 -8.57
N GLY A 146 -6.70 1.69 -7.31
CA GLY A 146 -5.60 1.21 -6.46
C GLY A 146 -5.67 -0.31 -6.25
N GLY A 147 -6.85 -0.83 -5.98
CA GLY A 147 -7.09 -2.27 -5.87
C GLY A 147 -6.79 -3.03 -7.17
N SER A 148 -7.27 -2.51 -8.31
CA SER A 148 -6.99 -3.08 -9.64
C SER A 148 -5.50 -3.11 -9.97
N TYR A 149 -4.75 -2.07 -9.61
CA TYR A 149 -3.30 -2.05 -9.80
C TYR A 149 -2.60 -3.09 -8.92
N TYR A 150 -2.96 -3.22 -7.64
CA TYR A 150 -2.38 -4.28 -6.80
C TYR A 150 -2.70 -5.69 -7.33
N ASN A 151 -3.93 -5.93 -7.79
CA ASN A 151 -4.31 -7.20 -8.40
C ASN A 151 -3.48 -7.49 -9.67
N SER A 152 -3.29 -6.47 -10.52
CA SER A 152 -2.48 -6.56 -11.73
C SER A 152 -1.00 -6.81 -11.41
N ALA A 153 -0.48 -6.18 -10.34
CA ALA A 153 0.86 -6.43 -9.84
C ALA A 153 1.01 -7.88 -9.34
N ALA A 154 0.04 -8.40 -8.57
CA ALA A 154 0.05 -9.77 -8.09
C ALA A 154 0.07 -10.79 -9.24
N CYS A 155 -0.81 -10.62 -10.23
CA CYS A 155 -0.86 -11.47 -11.42
C CYS A 155 0.45 -11.44 -12.21
N SER A 156 1.04 -10.26 -12.40
CA SER A 156 2.30 -10.11 -13.13
C SER A 156 3.48 -10.71 -12.36
N LEU A 157 3.49 -10.57 -11.03
CA LEU A 157 4.48 -11.20 -10.16
C LEU A 157 4.38 -12.73 -10.20
N LYS A 158 3.16 -13.29 -10.19
CA LYS A 158 2.93 -14.73 -10.34
C LYS A 158 3.49 -15.24 -11.66
N ARG A 159 3.23 -14.53 -12.76
CA ARG A 159 3.79 -14.87 -14.08
C ARG A 159 5.32 -14.81 -14.09
N ALA A 160 5.90 -13.74 -13.52
CA ALA A 160 7.35 -13.55 -13.48
C ALA A 160 8.08 -14.62 -12.63
N ARG A 161 7.45 -15.09 -11.55
CA ARG A 161 8.01 -16.11 -10.65
C ARG A 161 7.59 -17.55 -10.97
N GLY A 162 6.74 -17.74 -11.97
CA GLY A 162 6.19 -19.05 -12.32
C GLY A 162 5.21 -19.63 -11.27
N GLY A 163 4.62 -18.80 -10.40
CA GLY A 163 3.70 -19.26 -9.37
C GLY A 163 3.41 -18.24 -8.26
N ARG A 164 2.59 -18.64 -7.29
CA ARG A 164 2.26 -17.83 -6.10
C ARG A 164 3.48 -17.65 -5.20
N SER A 165 3.58 -16.50 -4.54
CA SER A 165 4.59 -16.18 -3.53
C SER A 165 3.96 -15.37 -2.40
N GLY A 166 4.60 -15.32 -1.22
CA GLY A 166 4.09 -14.52 -0.09
C GLY A 166 3.85 -13.05 -0.47
N LEU A 167 4.71 -12.47 -1.30
CA LEU A 167 4.50 -11.11 -1.81
C LEU A 167 3.29 -11.00 -2.74
N SER A 168 3.04 -11.96 -3.63
CA SER A 168 1.82 -11.91 -4.46
C SER A 168 0.56 -12.06 -3.62
N ASP A 169 0.62 -12.84 -2.54
CA ASP A 169 -0.49 -13.00 -1.61
C ASP A 169 -0.79 -11.68 -0.88
N VAL A 170 0.24 -10.97 -0.41
CA VAL A 170 0.10 -9.62 0.19
C VAL A 170 -0.55 -8.63 -0.77
N LEU A 171 -0.12 -8.62 -2.04
CA LEU A 171 -0.67 -7.71 -3.04
C LEU A 171 -2.16 -8.00 -3.32
N GLU A 172 -2.58 -9.27 -3.32
CA GLU A 172 -4.00 -9.63 -3.48
C GLU A 172 -4.84 -9.21 -2.27
N LYS A 173 -4.32 -9.38 -1.05
CA LYS A 173 -5.00 -8.91 0.16
C LYS A 173 -5.14 -7.39 0.16
N LEU A 174 -4.08 -6.67 -0.22
CA LEU A 174 -4.11 -5.21 -0.41
C LEU A 174 -5.11 -4.79 -1.48
N ALA A 175 -5.21 -5.54 -2.59
CA ALA A 175 -6.15 -5.24 -3.66
C ALA A 175 -7.60 -5.27 -3.17
N LEU A 176 -7.97 -6.31 -2.42
CA LEU A 176 -9.33 -6.52 -1.93
C LEU A 176 -9.73 -5.55 -0.82
N LYS A 177 -8.78 -5.08 -0.03
CA LYS A 177 -9.01 -4.22 1.13
C LYS A 177 -8.36 -2.86 1.01
N PHE A 178 -8.14 -2.40 -0.21
CA PHE A 178 -7.40 -1.16 -0.47
C PHE A 178 -7.92 0.02 0.35
N GLY A 179 -9.22 0.27 0.31
CA GLY A 179 -9.86 1.37 1.06
C GLY A 179 -9.64 1.27 2.58
N LYS A 180 -9.63 0.06 3.13
CA LYS A 180 -9.39 -0.16 4.57
C LYS A 180 -8.01 0.34 4.98
N TYR A 181 -6.95 -0.03 4.25
CA TYR A 181 -5.60 0.43 4.58
C TYR A 181 -5.43 1.93 4.33
N VAL A 182 -6.13 2.50 3.35
CA VAL A 182 -6.20 3.95 3.19
C VAL A 182 -6.77 4.63 4.44
N GLU A 183 -7.87 4.13 5.01
CA GLU A 183 -8.43 4.71 6.24
C GLU A 183 -7.51 4.54 7.45
N ILE A 184 -6.83 3.40 7.58
CA ILE A 184 -5.83 3.20 8.65
C ILE A 184 -4.69 4.21 8.52
N LEU A 185 -4.17 4.41 7.30
CA LEU A 185 -3.11 5.39 7.04
C LEU A 185 -3.56 6.82 7.34
N ARG A 186 -4.81 7.18 7.03
CA ARG A 186 -5.37 8.49 7.38
C ARG A 186 -5.46 8.69 8.88
N TYR A 187 -5.95 7.67 9.59
CA TYR A 187 -6.06 7.72 11.04
C TYR A 187 -4.67 7.88 11.67
N MET A 188 -3.68 7.10 11.20
CA MET A 188 -2.27 7.21 11.61
C MET A 188 -1.73 8.63 11.42
N LYS A 189 -1.90 9.18 10.22
CA LYS A 189 -1.43 10.53 9.85
C LYS A 189 -2.11 11.63 10.68
N ASN A 190 -3.41 11.52 10.94
CA ASN A 190 -4.14 12.52 11.72
C ASN A 190 -3.80 12.48 13.22
N ARG A 191 -3.34 11.33 13.73
CA ARG A 191 -2.97 11.16 15.15
C ARG A 191 -1.52 11.51 15.44
N SER A 192 -0.63 11.33 14.47
CA SER A 192 0.79 11.60 14.66
C SER A 192 1.14 13.06 14.36
N SER A 193 1.46 13.82 15.41
CA SER A 193 1.93 15.21 15.32
C SER A 193 3.27 15.34 14.57
N SER A 194 4.07 14.28 14.54
CA SER A 194 5.40 14.23 13.90
C SER A 194 5.39 13.64 12.49
N PHE A 195 4.25 13.20 11.95
CA PHE A 195 4.23 12.48 10.67
C PHE A 195 4.83 13.28 9.50
N PHE A 196 4.63 14.60 9.48
CA PHE A 196 5.15 15.48 8.44
C PHE A 196 6.58 15.98 8.68
N SER A 197 7.25 15.55 9.76
CA SER A 197 8.68 15.88 9.95
C SER A 197 9.61 15.08 9.03
N PHE A 198 9.10 14.04 8.37
CA PHE A 198 9.87 13.26 7.41
C PHE A 198 9.84 13.89 6.01
N HIS A 199 10.98 13.80 5.32
CA HIS A 199 11.06 14.13 3.91
C HIS A 199 10.63 12.92 3.07
N PHE A 200 9.42 12.97 2.51
CA PHE A 200 8.91 11.93 1.61
C PHE A 200 9.47 12.13 0.19
N GLN A 201 9.85 11.04 -0.48
CA GLN A 201 10.46 11.09 -1.82
C GLN A 201 9.56 11.59 -2.94
N TYR A 202 8.24 11.64 -2.75
CA TYR A 202 7.36 12.20 -3.77
C TYR A 202 7.64 13.70 -3.92
N LYS A 203 8.02 14.11 -5.13
CA LYS A 203 8.29 15.53 -5.39
C LYS A 203 7.01 16.32 -5.20
N SER A 204 7.11 17.52 -4.65
CA SER A 204 5.97 18.43 -4.49
C SER A 204 5.23 18.67 -5.81
N GLU A 205 5.94 18.61 -6.94
CA GLU A 205 5.37 18.68 -8.29
C GLU A 205 4.46 17.49 -8.62
N GLU A 206 4.84 16.27 -8.27
CA GLU A 206 4.06 15.04 -8.48
C GLU A 206 2.78 15.07 -7.62
N ILE A 207 2.91 15.51 -6.37
CA ILE A 207 1.80 15.72 -5.44
C ILE A 207 0.85 16.81 -5.96
N ASN A 208 1.38 17.95 -6.39
CA ASN A 208 0.58 19.06 -6.91
C ASN A 208 -0.12 18.72 -8.23
N ALA A 209 0.55 17.99 -9.13
CA ALA A 209 -0.04 17.49 -10.36
C ALA A 209 -1.22 16.56 -10.07
N PHE A 210 -1.05 15.66 -9.10
CA PHE A 210 -2.11 14.77 -8.65
C PHE A 210 -3.29 15.51 -8.01
N GLN A 211 -3.04 16.48 -7.11
CA GLN A 211 -4.08 17.32 -6.49
C GLN A 211 -4.90 18.10 -7.52
N LYS A 212 -4.22 18.69 -8.51
CA LYS A 212 -4.86 19.46 -9.57
C LYS A 212 -5.78 18.57 -10.42
N GLN A 213 -5.35 17.34 -10.72
CA GLN A 213 -6.17 16.40 -11.49
C GLN A 213 -7.34 15.82 -10.69
N LEU A 214 -7.16 15.47 -9.41
CA LEU A 214 -8.25 15.10 -8.52
C LEU A 214 -9.35 16.17 -8.52
N SER A 215 -8.95 17.44 -8.39
CA SER A 215 -9.89 18.56 -8.37
C SER A 215 -10.69 18.67 -9.68
N VAL A 216 -10.05 18.41 -10.82
CA VAL A 216 -10.70 18.44 -12.14
C VAL A 216 -11.66 17.25 -12.33
N GLU A 217 -11.27 16.03 -11.97
CA GLU A 217 -12.16 14.86 -12.06
C GLU A 217 -13.34 14.95 -11.10
N CYS A 218 -13.15 15.57 -9.92
CA CYS A 218 -14.24 15.93 -9.00
C CYS A 218 -15.28 16.84 -9.67
N GLN A 219 -14.81 17.81 -10.47
CA GLN A 219 -15.65 18.80 -11.13
C GLN A 219 -16.41 18.22 -12.32
N LYS A 220 -15.84 17.23 -13.03
CA LYS A 220 -16.51 16.58 -14.19
C LYS A 220 -17.66 15.65 -13.80
N ARG A 221 -17.69 15.17 -12.55
CA ARG A 221 -18.73 14.26 -12.03
C ARG A 221 -19.91 14.98 -11.35
N LYS A 222 -19.85 16.31 -11.22
CA LYS A 222 -20.96 17.16 -10.77
C LYS A 222 -21.76 17.65 -11.96
#